data_AF-A0A2T4JSC3-F1
#
_entry.id   AF-A0A2T4JSC3-F1
#
_cell.length_a   1.000
_cell.length_b   1.000
_cell.length_c   1.000
_cell.angle_alpha   90.00
_cell.angle_beta   90.00
_cell.angle_gamma   90.00
#
_symmetry.space_group_name_H-M   'P 1'
#
loop_
_entity.id
_entity.type
_entity.pdbx_description
1 polymer ?
#
loop_
_entity_poly.entity_id
_entity_poly.type
_entity_poly.pdbx_seq_one_letter_code
_entity_poly.pdbx_strand_id
1 'polypeptide(L)'
;MTLSSPSAPPQSHLDVIRRLQARIDEVLGPLVPALQAKPYALLDFPDHGNVGDSAIWMGNIAWLDSRVKAAPALTCRCGTTMEELKAAMPEGVILLHGGGNFGDIWPAHQDFREAVLAAFPGRSVVQLPQSIHYKDDAAITRTAEAIRRHGAFTLLVRDQPSYDLATSRFDCTVKLCPDMAFALGELPRSRAPDLDLLLALREDIEARPIAALPDPLPAGWLRSDWPADDPELHATALRQTRIATLLTLDRRKWGREARKLAFFNRLAARRMQAGLDQLAGARFVITDRLHVHILSTLLGLPHAFLDNSYGKIRRFSDCFGTTWEGASPADGMEEALGLARQLPARETMAI
;
A
#
# COMPACT_ATOMS: atom_id res chain seq x y z
N MET A 1 -44.43 6.22 -20.67
CA MET A 1 -43.09 6.81 -20.92
C MET A 1 -42.38 6.85 -19.58
N THR A 2 -41.58 5.83 -19.29
CA THR A 2 -40.71 5.81 -18.10
C THR A 2 -39.52 6.73 -18.38
N LEU A 3 -39.51 7.88 -17.70
CA LEU A 3 -38.38 8.79 -17.71
C LEU A 3 -37.19 8.05 -17.12
N SER A 4 -36.25 7.66 -17.98
CA SER A 4 -34.95 7.17 -17.56
C SER A 4 -34.28 8.28 -16.77
N SER A 5 -34.07 8.06 -15.48
CA SER A 5 -33.22 8.93 -14.66
C SER A 5 -31.87 9.10 -15.37
N PRO A 6 -31.33 10.33 -15.49
CA PRO A 6 -30.01 10.52 -16.05
C PRO A 6 -29.01 9.75 -15.18
N SER A 7 -28.29 8.80 -15.80
CA SER A 7 -27.19 8.09 -15.14
C SER A 7 -26.22 9.12 -14.58
N ALA A 8 -25.81 8.94 -13.32
CA ALA A 8 -24.77 9.79 -12.72
C ALA A 8 -23.55 9.85 -13.65
N PRO A 9 -22.88 11.01 -13.77
CA PRO A 9 -21.70 11.13 -14.61
C PRO A 9 -20.64 10.09 -14.20
N PRO A 10 -19.88 9.52 -15.15
CA PRO A 10 -18.88 8.52 -14.84
C PRO A 10 -17.83 9.10 -13.88
N GLN A 11 -17.52 8.35 -12.81
CA GLN A 11 -16.51 8.73 -11.82
C GLN A 11 -15.12 8.79 -12.48
N SER A 12 -14.38 9.89 -12.30
CA SER A 12 -12.98 10.00 -12.74
C SER A 12 -12.01 9.41 -11.71
N HIS A 13 -10.77 9.13 -12.12
CA HIS A 13 -9.74 8.67 -11.17
C HIS A 13 -9.47 9.72 -10.06
N LEU A 14 -9.53 11.02 -10.38
CA LEU A 14 -9.37 12.09 -9.40
C LEU A 14 -10.48 12.11 -8.36
N ASP A 15 -11.71 11.76 -8.75
CA ASP A 15 -12.83 11.67 -7.80
C ASP A 15 -12.64 10.50 -6.84
N VAL A 16 -12.14 9.35 -7.33
CA VAL A 16 -11.72 8.23 -6.48
C VAL A 16 -10.65 8.69 -5.49
N ILE A 17 -9.58 9.30 -5.98
CA ILE A 17 -8.44 9.74 -5.15
C ILE A 17 -8.91 10.70 -4.05
N ARG A 18 -9.64 11.76 -4.41
CA ARG A 18 -10.12 12.77 -3.45
C ARG A 18 -11.02 12.16 -2.39
N ARG A 19 -11.94 11.28 -2.80
CA ARG A 19 -12.86 10.59 -1.87
C ARG A 19 -12.12 9.69 -0.89
N LEU A 20 -11.14 8.92 -1.37
CA LEU A 20 -10.36 8.03 -0.51
C LEU A 20 -9.40 8.79 0.40
N GLN A 21 -8.79 9.88 -0.05
CA GLN A 21 -8.02 10.78 0.82
C GLN A 21 -8.89 11.39 1.92
N ALA A 22 -10.10 11.86 1.58
CA ALA A 22 -11.04 12.38 2.57
C ALA A 22 -11.44 11.32 3.60
N ARG A 23 -11.65 10.07 3.16
CA ARG A 23 -11.96 8.96 4.06
C ARG A 23 -10.77 8.58 4.96
N ILE A 24 -9.53 8.61 4.45
CA ILE A 24 -8.31 8.43 5.26
C ILE A 24 -8.26 9.53 6.34
N ASP A 25 -8.48 10.79 5.97
CA ASP A 25 -8.51 11.93 6.89
C ASP A 25 -9.60 11.80 7.95
N GLU A 26 -10.79 11.32 7.59
CA GLU A 26 -11.88 11.08 8.54
C GLU A 26 -11.49 10.02 9.59
N VAL A 27 -10.86 8.93 9.16
CA VAL A 27 -10.53 7.80 10.04
C VAL A 27 -9.33 8.11 10.94
N LEU A 28 -8.27 8.70 10.37
CA LEU A 28 -7.01 8.96 11.06
C LEU A 28 -6.93 10.36 11.69
N GLY A 29 -7.75 11.32 11.25
CA GLY A 29 -7.80 12.69 11.77
C GLY A 29 -7.91 12.77 13.30
N PRO A 30 -8.74 11.94 13.97
CA PRO A 30 -8.81 11.90 15.43
C PRO A 30 -7.49 11.54 16.14
N LEU A 31 -6.52 10.91 15.45
CA LEU A 31 -5.21 10.59 16.02
C LEU A 31 -4.23 11.78 15.99
N VAL A 32 -4.47 12.78 15.14
CA VAL A 32 -3.54 13.89 14.91
C VAL A 32 -3.15 14.62 16.20
N PRO A 33 -4.09 14.99 17.11
CA PRO A 33 -3.71 15.66 18.36
C PRO A 33 -2.77 14.83 19.23
N ALA A 34 -2.98 13.51 19.32
CA ALA A 34 -2.12 12.62 20.09
C ALA A 34 -0.72 12.48 19.48
N LEU A 35 -0.64 12.41 18.15
CA LEU A 35 0.62 12.36 17.39
C LEU A 35 1.40 13.68 17.43
N GLN A 36 0.73 14.82 17.65
CA GLN A 36 1.37 16.13 17.81
C GLN A 36 1.78 16.41 19.27
N ALA A 37 1.04 15.87 20.24
CA ALA A 37 1.29 16.12 21.66
C ALA A 37 2.54 15.42 22.19
N LYS A 38 2.89 14.25 21.64
CA LYS A 38 4.03 13.44 22.08
C LYS A 38 4.78 12.84 20.87
N PRO A 39 6.06 12.47 21.02
CA PRO A 39 6.75 11.66 20.02
C PRO A 39 5.94 10.41 19.68
N TYR A 40 6.02 9.94 18.43
CA TYR A 40 5.34 8.73 17.99
C TYR A 40 6.26 7.86 17.13
N ALA A 41 5.96 6.57 17.08
CA ALA A 41 6.69 5.60 16.29
C ALA A 41 5.92 5.21 15.02
N LEU A 42 6.65 4.90 13.94
CA LEU A 42 6.13 4.18 12.78
C LEU A 42 7.00 2.93 12.56
N LEU A 43 6.50 1.78 12.97
CA LEU A 43 7.23 0.52 12.99
C LEU A 43 6.88 -0.36 11.78
N ASP A 44 7.67 -1.42 11.61
CA ASP A 44 7.50 -2.46 10.58
C ASP A 44 7.71 -1.95 9.14
N PHE A 45 8.82 -1.24 8.91
CA PHE A 45 9.25 -0.83 7.58
C PHE A 45 9.38 -2.04 6.62
N PRO A 46 8.73 -2.03 5.44
CA PRO A 46 8.72 -3.14 4.50
C PRO A 46 10.01 -3.20 3.67
N ASP A 47 11.08 -3.76 4.23
CA ASP A 47 12.37 -3.86 3.53
C ASP A 47 12.46 -5.10 2.62
N HIS A 48 11.66 -5.10 1.55
CA HIS A 48 11.68 -6.12 0.50
C HIS A 48 11.23 -5.51 -0.84
N GLY A 49 11.44 -6.23 -1.94
CA GLY A 49 11.21 -5.73 -3.31
C GLY A 49 9.75 -5.52 -3.72
N ASN A 50 8.77 -5.57 -2.81
CA ASN A 50 7.38 -5.29 -3.18
C ASN A 50 7.15 -3.77 -3.28
N VAL A 51 6.94 -3.31 -4.50
CA VAL A 51 6.62 -1.90 -4.82
C VAL A 51 5.37 -1.43 -4.06
N GLY A 52 4.37 -2.30 -3.89
CA GLY A 52 3.13 -1.98 -3.22
C GLY A 52 3.32 -1.58 -1.77
N ASP A 53 4.06 -2.37 -0.99
CA ASP A 53 4.31 -2.07 0.43
C ASP A 53 5.20 -0.83 0.58
N SER A 54 6.11 -0.59 -0.37
CA SER A 54 6.84 0.68 -0.46
C SER A 54 5.91 1.87 -0.72
N ALA A 55 4.89 1.73 -1.57
CA ALA A 55 3.90 2.77 -1.81
C ALA A 55 3.02 3.04 -0.57
N ILE A 56 2.63 2.00 0.18
CA ILE A 56 1.96 2.16 1.48
C ILE A 56 2.85 2.97 2.43
N TRP A 57 4.14 2.65 2.52
CA TRP A 57 5.07 3.37 3.38
C TRP A 57 5.13 4.85 2.98
N MET A 58 5.31 5.14 1.70
CA MET A 58 5.33 6.52 1.20
C MET A 58 4.01 7.25 1.43
N GLY A 59 2.87 6.55 1.33
CA GLY A 59 1.55 7.07 1.69
C GLY A 59 1.43 7.41 3.17
N ASN A 60 1.95 6.56 4.07
CA ASN A 60 2.02 6.87 5.50
C ASN A 60 2.81 8.16 5.75
N ILE A 61 3.99 8.28 5.14
CA ILE A 61 4.86 9.46 5.29
C ILE A 61 4.16 10.71 4.74
N ALA A 62 3.55 10.65 3.56
CA ALA A 62 2.83 11.78 2.97
C ALA A 62 1.66 12.26 3.85
N TRP A 63 0.90 11.33 4.42
CA TRP A 63 -0.19 11.67 5.34
C TRP A 63 0.34 12.32 6.63
N LEU A 64 1.35 11.72 7.26
CA LEU A 64 1.95 12.24 8.49
C LEU A 64 2.57 13.64 8.27
N ASP A 65 3.31 13.83 7.20
CA ASP A 65 3.93 15.12 6.86
C ASP A 65 2.87 16.21 6.64
N SER A 66 1.75 15.88 5.98
CA SER A 66 0.72 16.86 5.65
C SER A 66 -0.24 17.18 6.81
N ARG A 67 -0.59 16.18 7.65
CA ARG A 67 -1.59 16.33 8.73
C ARG A 67 -0.97 16.49 10.11
N VAL A 68 0.02 15.67 10.44
CA VAL A 68 0.69 15.71 11.75
C VAL A 68 1.78 16.79 11.76
N LYS A 69 2.46 17.01 10.63
CA LYS A 69 3.57 17.98 10.47
C LYS A 69 4.74 17.72 11.41
N ALA A 70 4.94 16.46 11.77
CA ALA A 70 6.08 15.96 12.52
C ALA A 70 6.56 14.67 11.86
N ALA A 71 7.84 14.34 12.04
CA ALA A 71 8.39 13.07 11.61
C ALA A 71 8.25 12.03 12.75
N PRO A 72 8.10 10.73 12.44
CA PRO A 72 8.20 9.69 13.44
C PRO A 72 9.53 9.79 14.19
N ALA A 73 9.49 9.77 15.52
CA ALA A 73 10.72 9.82 16.32
C ALA A 73 11.45 8.46 16.38
N LEU A 74 10.76 7.38 15.99
CA LEU A 74 11.33 6.04 15.87
C LEU A 74 10.73 5.32 14.66
N THR A 75 11.59 4.69 13.86
CA THR A 75 11.19 3.73 12.82
C THR A 75 12.03 2.47 12.89
N CYS A 76 11.47 1.31 12.56
CA CYS A 76 12.23 0.05 12.57
C CYS A 76 11.68 -0.95 11.56
N ARG A 77 12.39 -2.05 11.36
CA ARG A 77 11.90 -3.24 10.63
C ARG A 77 11.31 -4.24 11.62
N CYS A 78 10.58 -5.25 11.15
CA CYS A 78 10.34 -6.44 11.95
C CYS A 78 11.69 -7.06 12.37
N GLY A 79 11.81 -7.48 13.63
CA GLY A 79 13.05 -8.04 14.21
C GLY A 79 13.85 -7.11 15.11
N THR A 80 13.50 -5.82 15.21
CA THR A 80 14.01 -4.95 16.29
C THR A 80 13.51 -5.45 17.65
N THR A 81 14.39 -5.47 18.66
CA THR A 81 14.04 -6.02 19.99
C THR A 81 13.14 -5.07 20.78
N MET A 82 12.33 -5.61 21.68
CA MET A 82 11.41 -4.80 22.48
C MET A 82 12.15 -3.90 23.48
N GLU A 83 13.34 -4.31 23.93
CA GLU A 83 14.22 -3.51 24.79
C GLU A 83 14.69 -2.24 24.06
N GLU A 84 15.11 -2.38 22.79
CA GLU A 84 15.50 -1.24 21.96
C GLU A 84 14.31 -0.29 21.73
N LEU A 85 13.12 -0.83 21.45
CA LEU A 85 11.92 -0.02 21.27
C LEU A 85 11.52 0.73 22.55
N LYS A 86 11.56 0.06 23.71
CA LYS A 86 11.23 0.66 25.01
C LYS A 86 12.19 1.81 25.37
N ALA A 87 13.48 1.61 25.12
CA ALA A 87 14.50 2.62 25.38
C ALA A 87 14.34 3.83 24.44
N ALA A 88 14.04 3.61 23.16
CA ALA A 88 13.92 4.66 22.16
C ALA A 88 12.58 5.42 22.22
N MET A 89 11.50 4.78 22.67
CA MET A 89 10.15 5.36 22.70
C MET A 89 9.41 5.01 24.02
N PRO A 90 9.78 5.65 25.15
CA PRO A 90 9.19 5.38 26.46
C PRO A 90 7.78 5.93 26.61
N GLU A 91 7.38 6.92 25.80
CA GLU A 91 6.02 7.44 25.72
C GLU A 91 5.50 7.60 24.28
N GLY A 92 4.22 7.91 24.07
CA GLY A 92 3.69 8.24 22.73
C GLY A 92 2.84 7.17 22.04
N VAL A 93 2.37 7.46 20.83
CA VAL A 93 1.57 6.52 20.03
C VAL A 93 2.48 5.64 19.19
N ILE A 94 2.13 4.36 19.03
CA ILE A 94 2.83 3.43 18.14
C ILE A 94 1.95 3.17 16.92
N LEU A 95 2.45 3.51 15.73
CA LEU A 95 1.83 3.13 14.46
C LEU A 95 2.56 1.90 13.90
N LEU A 96 1.80 0.91 13.45
CA LEU A 96 2.30 -0.26 12.73
C LEU A 96 1.97 -0.13 11.25
N HIS A 97 2.94 -0.40 10.37
CA HIS A 97 2.76 -0.37 8.92
C HIS A 97 1.57 -1.23 8.43
N GLY A 98 0.86 -0.73 7.41
CA GLY A 98 -0.29 -1.40 6.78
C GLY A 98 0.11 -2.49 5.78
N GLY A 99 -0.82 -2.92 4.94
CA GLY A 99 -0.56 -3.89 3.87
C GLY A 99 -1.33 -5.19 3.99
N GLY A 100 -0.69 -6.31 3.69
CA GLY A 100 -1.30 -7.64 3.68
C GLY A 100 -0.51 -8.68 4.47
N ASN A 101 -0.03 -8.30 5.66
CA ASN A 101 0.83 -9.10 6.53
C ASN A 101 0.21 -9.42 7.90
N PHE A 102 -1.09 -9.16 8.09
CA PHE A 102 -1.82 -9.52 9.29
C PHE A 102 -2.41 -10.93 9.14
N GLY A 103 -1.79 -11.92 9.79
CA GLY A 103 -2.14 -13.31 9.54
C GLY A 103 -1.03 -14.33 9.75
N ASP A 104 -1.28 -15.56 9.31
CA ASP A 104 -0.33 -16.68 9.41
C ASP A 104 0.49 -16.96 8.14
N ILE A 105 0.26 -16.20 7.06
CA ILE A 105 1.08 -16.28 5.83
C ILE A 105 2.48 -15.70 6.07
N TRP A 106 2.58 -14.62 6.86
CA TRP A 106 3.81 -13.85 7.06
C TRP A 106 4.20 -13.76 8.55
N PRO A 107 4.65 -14.88 9.16
CA PRO A 107 4.78 -15.01 10.61
C PRO A 107 5.72 -13.97 11.23
N ALA A 108 6.81 -13.59 10.56
CA ALA A 108 7.76 -12.60 11.10
C ALA A 108 7.10 -11.24 11.45
N HIS A 109 6.14 -10.79 10.64
CA HIS A 109 5.41 -9.54 10.89
C HIS A 109 4.35 -9.72 11.99
N GLN A 110 3.68 -10.87 12.00
CA GLN A 110 2.68 -11.20 13.02
C GLN A 110 3.32 -11.36 14.41
N ASP A 111 4.44 -12.08 14.50
CA ASP A 111 5.20 -12.28 15.73
C ASP A 111 5.75 -10.94 16.26
N PHE A 112 6.26 -10.08 15.38
CA PHE A 112 6.70 -8.74 15.75
C PHE A 112 5.55 -7.89 16.31
N ARG A 113 4.38 -7.91 15.67
CA ARG A 113 3.16 -7.23 16.14
C ARG A 113 2.76 -7.73 17.53
N GLU A 114 2.67 -9.04 17.73
CA GLU A 114 2.29 -9.63 19.01
C GLU A 114 3.33 -9.32 20.11
N ALA A 115 4.62 -9.29 19.78
CA ALA A 115 5.68 -8.86 20.69
C ALA A 115 5.53 -7.38 21.09
N VAL A 116 5.18 -6.49 20.16
CA VAL A 116 4.88 -5.08 20.47
C VAL A 116 3.68 -4.98 21.41
N LEU A 117 2.59 -5.69 21.12
CA LEU A 117 1.39 -5.67 21.97
C LEU A 117 1.70 -6.14 23.40
N ALA A 118 2.47 -7.23 23.55
CA ALA A 118 2.89 -7.77 24.84
C ALA A 118 3.86 -6.84 25.59
N ALA A 119 4.74 -6.15 24.87
CA ALA A 119 5.76 -5.29 25.46
C ALA A 119 5.22 -3.95 25.98
N PHE A 120 4.10 -3.47 25.45
CA PHE A 120 3.54 -2.15 25.72
C PHE A 120 2.05 -2.22 26.15
N PRO A 121 1.68 -2.93 27.23
CA PRO A 121 0.28 -3.03 27.65
C PRO A 121 -0.32 -1.65 27.97
N GLY A 122 -1.57 -1.42 27.54
CA GLY A 122 -2.29 -0.16 27.72
C GLY A 122 -1.79 1.03 26.89
N ARG A 123 -0.71 0.85 26.10
CA ARG A 123 -0.20 1.87 25.20
C ARG A 123 -1.09 1.99 23.96
N SER A 124 -1.39 3.21 23.51
CA SER A 124 -2.07 3.39 22.23
C SER A 124 -1.24 2.82 21.07
N VAL A 125 -1.66 1.68 20.53
CA VAL A 125 -1.09 1.06 19.33
C VAL A 125 -2.14 1.07 18.23
N VAL A 126 -1.79 1.62 17.08
CA VAL A 126 -2.66 1.68 15.90
C VAL A 126 -2.03 0.90 14.76
N GLN A 127 -2.71 -0.17 14.34
CA GLN A 127 -2.40 -0.88 13.12
C GLN A 127 -3.00 -0.11 11.94
N LEU A 128 -2.14 0.41 11.06
CA LEU A 128 -2.56 1.06 9.83
C LEU A 128 -3.23 0.04 8.87
N PRO A 129 -3.98 0.50 7.84
CA PRO A 129 -4.91 -0.31 7.07
C PRO A 129 -4.32 -1.65 6.58
N GLN A 130 -4.93 -2.76 7.01
CA GLN A 130 -4.50 -4.13 6.70
C GLN A 130 -5.58 -4.95 6.01
N SER A 131 -5.14 -5.89 5.17
CA SER A 131 -5.93 -7.06 4.82
C SER A 131 -5.54 -8.23 5.73
N ILE A 132 -6.52 -8.90 6.30
CA ILE A 132 -6.34 -9.98 7.28
C ILE A 132 -6.55 -11.32 6.60
N HIS A 133 -5.64 -12.27 6.86
CA HIS A 133 -5.80 -13.64 6.39
C HIS A 133 -5.23 -14.66 7.38
N TYR A 134 -6.06 -15.60 7.80
CA TYR A 134 -5.64 -16.76 8.57
C TYR A 134 -6.12 -18.03 7.88
N LYS A 135 -5.27 -19.04 7.87
CA LYS A 135 -5.60 -20.43 7.50
C LYS A 135 -5.96 -21.26 8.73
N ASP A 136 -5.41 -20.92 9.89
CA ASP A 136 -5.59 -21.64 11.16
C ASP A 136 -6.35 -20.80 12.20
N ASP A 137 -7.47 -21.33 12.71
CA ASP A 137 -8.27 -20.66 13.75
C ASP A 137 -7.52 -20.57 15.10
N ALA A 138 -6.58 -21.48 15.37
CA ALA A 138 -5.73 -21.38 16.55
C ALA A 138 -4.83 -20.14 16.48
N ALA A 139 -4.37 -19.75 15.28
CA ALA A 139 -3.61 -18.51 15.09
C ALA A 139 -4.49 -17.27 15.35
N ILE A 140 -5.75 -17.27 14.90
CA ILE A 140 -6.72 -16.21 15.21
C ILE A 140 -6.90 -16.08 16.73
N THR A 141 -7.06 -17.21 17.43
CA THR A 141 -7.24 -17.23 18.89
C THR A 141 -6.03 -16.67 19.63
N ARG A 142 -4.81 -16.99 19.19
CA ARG A 142 -3.58 -16.42 19.77
C ARG A 142 -3.53 -14.90 19.59
N THR A 143 -3.82 -14.41 18.40
CA THR A 143 -3.83 -12.96 18.13
C THR A 143 -4.93 -12.24 18.91
N ALA A 144 -6.12 -12.82 19.02
CA ALA A 144 -7.22 -12.27 19.82
C ALA A 144 -6.80 -12.09 21.29
N GLU A 145 -6.15 -13.09 21.86
CA GLU A 145 -5.66 -13.05 23.23
C GLU A 145 -4.51 -12.03 23.41
N ALA A 146 -3.62 -11.87 22.44
CA ALA A 146 -2.58 -10.84 22.47
C ALA A 146 -3.18 -9.42 22.46
N ILE A 147 -4.18 -9.17 21.60
CA ILE A 147 -4.92 -7.91 21.52
C ILE A 147 -5.65 -7.62 22.83
N ARG A 148 -6.39 -8.61 23.36
CA ARG A 148 -7.14 -8.49 24.61
C ARG A 148 -6.24 -8.14 25.79
N ARG A 149 -5.09 -8.83 25.92
CA ARG A 149 -4.11 -8.57 26.99
C ARG A 149 -3.46 -7.19 26.88
N HIS A 150 -3.31 -6.67 25.66
CA HIS A 150 -2.76 -5.35 25.43
C HIS A 150 -3.76 -4.23 25.79
N GLY A 151 -5.03 -4.36 25.42
CA GLY A 151 -6.12 -3.51 25.90
C GLY A 151 -6.25 -2.10 25.31
N ALA A 152 -5.29 -1.64 24.47
CA ALA A 152 -5.31 -0.31 23.84
C ALA A 152 -4.96 -0.34 22.34
N PHE A 153 -5.49 -1.34 21.63
CA PHE A 153 -5.25 -1.54 20.20
C PHE A 153 -6.37 -0.93 19.35
N THR A 154 -6.00 -0.25 18.27
CA THR A 154 -6.93 0.13 17.18
C THR A 154 -6.47 -0.53 15.89
N LEU A 155 -7.37 -1.25 15.25
CA LEU A 155 -7.12 -2.00 14.02
C LEU A 155 -7.82 -1.35 12.84
N LEU A 156 -7.05 -0.80 11.90
CA LEU A 156 -7.57 -0.32 10.63
C LEU A 156 -7.48 -1.44 9.60
N VAL A 157 -8.57 -1.64 8.85
CA VAL A 157 -8.68 -2.68 7.82
C VAL A 157 -9.12 -2.07 6.50
N ARG A 158 -8.66 -2.67 5.40
CA ARG A 158 -8.88 -2.17 4.03
C ARG A 158 -9.79 -3.05 3.18
N ASP A 159 -10.58 -3.92 3.78
CA ASP A 159 -11.62 -4.66 3.06
C ASP A 159 -12.69 -5.20 4.02
N GLN A 160 -13.89 -5.45 3.49
CA GLN A 160 -15.04 -5.88 4.28
C GLN A 160 -14.82 -7.23 4.98
N PRO A 161 -14.27 -8.29 4.33
CA PRO A 161 -14.02 -9.56 5.03
C PRO A 161 -13.03 -9.42 6.19
N SER A 162 -12.01 -8.57 6.07
CA SER A 162 -11.10 -8.26 7.17
C SER A 162 -11.81 -7.54 8.31
N TYR A 163 -12.74 -6.62 8.01
CA TYR A 163 -13.55 -5.95 9.02
C TYR A 163 -14.47 -6.91 9.76
N ASP A 164 -15.17 -7.79 9.05
CA ASP A 164 -16.08 -8.76 9.65
C ASP A 164 -15.33 -9.76 10.54
N LEU A 165 -14.18 -10.25 10.09
CA LEU A 165 -13.32 -11.12 10.90
C LEU A 165 -12.79 -10.40 12.14
N ALA A 166 -12.24 -9.19 11.97
CA ALA A 166 -11.67 -8.44 13.09
C ALA A 166 -12.72 -8.08 14.15
N THR A 167 -13.89 -7.59 13.73
CA THR A 167 -14.98 -7.21 14.64
C THR A 167 -15.59 -8.41 15.37
N SER A 168 -15.59 -9.60 14.75
CA SER A 168 -16.12 -10.81 15.38
C SER A 168 -15.11 -11.53 16.27
N ARG A 169 -13.80 -11.37 16.04
CA ARG A 169 -12.76 -12.18 16.71
C ARG A 169 -11.86 -11.38 17.65
N PHE A 170 -11.72 -10.06 17.49
CA PHE A 170 -10.74 -9.27 18.24
C PHE A 170 -11.39 -8.21 19.13
N ASP A 171 -11.03 -8.23 20.41
CA ASP A 171 -11.49 -7.25 21.41
C ASP A 171 -10.71 -5.94 21.29
N CYS A 172 -11.01 -5.16 20.25
CA CYS A 172 -10.38 -3.88 19.96
C CYS A 172 -11.27 -2.97 19.10
N THR A 173 -10.88 -1.70 18.97
CA THR A 173 -11.56 -0.82 18.01
C THR A 173 -11.16 -1.19 16.59
N VAL A 174 -12.13 -1.51 15.73
CA VAL A 174 -11.91 -1.83 14.31
C VAL A 174 -12.55 -0.77 13.43
N LYS A 175 -11.81 -0.25 12.43
CA LYS A 175 -12.35 0.72 11.46
C LYS A 175 -11.96 0.37 10.02
N LEU A 176 -12.90 0.53 9.10
CA LEU A 176 -12.62 0.53 7.67
C LEU A 176 -11.91 1.81 7.25
N CYS A 177 -10.72 1.65 6.67
CA CYS A 177 -9.87 2.73 6.18
C CYS A 177 -9.28 2.34 4.81
N PRO A 178 -9.32 3.22 3.80
CA PRO A 178 -8.67 2.96 2.52
C PRO A 178 -7.18 2.70 2.69
N ASP A 179 -6.60 2.06 1.68
CA ASP A 179 -5.17 1.82 1.64
C ASP A 179 -4.37 3.13 1.69
N MET A 180 -3.28 3.13 2.47
CA MET A 180 -2.50 4.35 2.69
C MET A 180 -1.78 4.86 1.44
N ALA A 181 -1.59 4.03 0.40
CA ALA A 181 -1.06 4.52 -0.87
C ALA A 181 -1.95 5.63 -1.48
N PHE A 182 -3.27 5.66 -1.22
CA PHE A 182 -4.11 6.77 -1.68
C PHE A 182 -3.77 8.12 -1.04
N ALA A 183 -3.08 8.14 0.11
CA ALA A 183 -2.60 9.38 0.70
C ALA A 183 -1.54 10.10 -0.16
N LEU A 184 -0.91 9.41 -1.12
CA LEU A 184 0.01 9.99 -2.09
C LEU A 184 -0.68 11.01 -3.02
N GLY A 185 -1.98 10.86 -3.27
CA GLY A 185 -2.71 11.69 -4.21
C GLY A 185 -2.45 11.33 -5.67
N GLU A 186 -2.78 12.27 -6.57
CA GLU A 186 -2.48 12.16 -8.00
C GLU A 186 -0.97 12.12 -8.23
N LEU A 187 -0.52 11.21 -9.08
CA LEU A 187 0.89 11.06 -9.46
C LEU A 187 1.08 11.37 -10.95
N PRO A 188 2.16 12.09 -11.32
CA PRO A 188 2.46 12.36 -12.72
C PRO A 188 3.03 11.11 -13.41
N ARG A 189 2.73 10.95 -14.70
CA ARG A 189 3.42 9.98 -15.55
C ARG A 189 4.83 10.49 -15.86
N SER A 190 5.84 9.69 -15.55
CA SER A 190 7.25 10.06 -15.72
C SER A 190 7.73 10.03 -17.18
N ARG A 191 7.02 9.31 -18.05
CA ARG A 191 7.38 9.15 -19.47
C ARG A 191 6.15 8.94 -20.36
N ALA A 192 6.33 9.19 -21.66
CA ALA A 192 5.35 8.83 -22.67
C ALA A 192 5.29 7.30 -22.84
N PRO A 193 4.10 6.73 -23.09
CA PRO A 193 3.95 5.28 -23.17
C PRO A 193 4.59 4.72 -24.45
N ASP A 194 5.50 3.76 -24.29
CA ASP A 194 6.16 3.01 -25.35
C ASP A 194 5.63 1.57 -25.52
N LEU A 195 4.76 1.13 -24.62
CA LEU A 195 4.02 -0.14 -24.65
C LEU A 195 2.53 0.11 -24.89
N ASP A 196 1.91 -0.74 -25.69
CA ASP A 196 0.46 -0.73 -25.88
C ASP A 196 -0.25 -1.41 -24.71
N LEU A 197 0.30 -2.54 -24.24
CA LEU A 197 -0.27 -3.30 -23.13
C LEU A 197 0.82 -3.82 -22.19
N LEU A 198 0.64 -3.57 -20.89
CA LEU A 198 1.40 -4.21 -19.82
C LEU A 198 0.53 -5.22 -19.06
N LEU A 199 0.93 -6.48 -19.10
CA LEU A 199 0.39 -7.57 -18.30
C LEU A 199 1.21 -7.66 -17.00
N ALA A 200 0.83 -6.83 -16.01
CA ALA A 200 1.46 -6.75 -14.69
C ALA A 200 0.90 -7.82 -13.75
N LEU A 201 1.36 -9.06 -13.94
CA LEU A 201 0.78 -10.26 -13.34
C LEU A 201 1.74 -10.90 -12.33
N ARG A 202 1.21 -11.50 -11.26
CA ARG A 202 2.02 -12.18 -10.24
C ARG A 202 2.70 -13.44 -10.80
N GLU A 203 3.93 -13.68 -10.33
CA GLU A 203 4.68 -14.92 -10.59
C GLU A 203 4.88 -15.77 -9.32
N ASP A 204 4.39 -15.31 -8.17
CA ASP A 204 4.61 -15.91 -6.85
C ASP A 204 3.46 -16.83 -6.38
N ILE A 205 3.49 -17.24 -5.11
CA ILE A 205 2.51 -18.16 -4.48
C ILE A 205 1.05 -17.65 -4.51
N GLU A 206 0.82 -16.37 -4.79
CA GLU A 206 -0.52 -15.80 -4.91
C GLU A 206 -1.04 -15.79 -6.35
N ALA A 207 -0.22 -16.19 -7.34
CA ALA A 207 -0.59 -16.27 -8.73
C ALA A 207 -1.71 -17.29 -8.98
N ARG A 208 -2.55 -17.03 -9.99
CA ARG A 208 -3.54 -17.98 -10.52
C ARG A 208 -3.08 -18.54 -11.87
N PRO A 209 -3.55 -19.74 -12.26
CA PRO A 209 -3.51 -20.17 -13.65
C PRO A 209 -4.35 -19.19 -14.48
N ILE A 210 -3.71 -18.53 -15.44
CA ILE A 210 -4.39 -17.62 -16.38
C ILE A 210 -4.66 -18.41 -17.66
N ALA A 211 -5.78 -18.10 -18.34
CA ALA A 211 -6.03 -18.60 -19.69
C ALA A 211 -4.81 -18.34 -20.61
N ALA A 212 -4.59 -19.22 -21.58
CA ALA A 212 -3.42 -19.14 -22.45
C ALA A 212 -3.33 -17.76 -23.12
N LEU A 213 -2.24 -17.04 -22.84
CA LEU A 213 -1.87 -15.84 -23.58
C LEU A 213 -1.27 -16.27 -24.93
N PRO A 214 -1.34 -15.43 -25.97
CA PRO A 214 -0.63 -15.69 -27.22
C PRO A 214 0.88 -15.87 -26.96
N ASP A 215 1.47 -16.88 -27.60
CA ASP A 215 2.91 -17.14 -27.56
C ASP A 215 3.44 -17.27 -29.00
N PRO A 216 4.30 -16.34 -29.48
CA PRO A 216 4.83 -15.17 -28.77
C PRO A 216 3.77 -14.08 -28.51
N LEU A 217 4.03 -13.22 -27.52
CA LEU A 217 3.21 -12.03 -27.28
C LEU A 217 3.25 -11.08 -28.49
N PRO A 218 2.14 -10.38 -28.81
CA PRO A 218 2.13 -9.37 -29.87
C PRO A 218 3.16 -8.25 -29.65
N ALA A 219 3.57 -7.60 -30.74
CA ALA A 219 4.43 -6.42 -30.66
C ALA A 219 3.77 -5.32 -29.81
N GLY A 220 4.57 -4.65 -28.97
CA GLY A 220 4.08 -3.60 -28.05
C GLY A 220 3.46 -4.14 -26.76
N TRP A 221 3.40 -5.46 -26.57
CA TRP A 221 2.93 -6.08 -25.33
C TRP A 221 4.11 -6.52 -24.46
N LEU A 222 3.98 -6.37 -23.15
CA LEU A 222 4.96 -6.86 -22.18
C LEU A 222 4.23 -7.59 -21.04
N ARG A 223 4.75 -8.76 -20.66
CA ARG A 223 4.38 -9.44 -19.41
C ARG A 223 5.54 -9.33 -18.43
N SER A 224 5.26 -8.86 -17.22
CA SER A 224 6.28 -8.74 -16.17
C SER A 224 5.65 -8.64 -14.79
N ASP A 225 6.34 -9.15 -13.78
CA ASP A 225 6.09 -8.79 -12.38
C ASP A 225 6.71 -7.41 -12.05
N TRP A 226 6.68 -7.02 -10.77
CA TRP A 226 7.40 -5.84 -10.28
C TRP A 226 8.89 -5.90 -10.60
N PRO A 227 9.54 -4.76 -10.86
CA PRO A 227 10.98 -4.71 -11.06
C PRO A 227 11.70 -5.29 -9.83
N ALA A 228 12.72 -6.11 -10.08
CA ALA A 228 13.63 -6.53 -9.03
C ALA A 228 14.35 -5.32 -8.44
N ASP A 229 14.73 -5.42 -7.16
CA ASP A 229 15.59 -4.42 -6.53
C ASP A 229 16.92 -4.32 -7.29
N ASP A 230 17.37 -3.08 -7.51
CA ASP A 230 18.75 -2.81 -7.93
C ASP A 230 19.71 -3.42 -6.88
N PRO A 231 20.68 -4.27 -7.25
CA PRO A 231 21.67 -4.82 -6.33
C PRO A 231 22.40 -3.76 -5.48
N GLU A 232 22.55 -2.54 -6.00
CA GLU A 232 23.19 -1.43 -5.29
C GLU A 232 22.20 -0.53 -4.53
N LEU A 233 20.91 -0.88 -4.47
CA LEU A 233 19.85 -0.06 -3.89
C LEU A 233 20.19 0.41 -2.47
N HIS A 234 20.54 -0.52 -1.57
CA HIS A 234 20.88 -0.19 -0.18
C HIS A 234 22.15 0.64 -0.07
N ALA A 235 23.20 0.29 -0.81
CA ALA A 235 24.46 1.02 -0.79
C ALA A 235 24.27 2.47 -1.29
N THR A 236 23.52 2.63 -2.38
CA THR A 236 23.22 3.93 -2.96
C THR A 236 22.31 4.76 -2.04
N ALA A 237 21.26 4.18 -1.47
CA ALA A 237 20.39 4.87 -0.52
C ALA A 237 21.16 5.33 0.72
N LEU A 238 22.09 4.51 1.23
CA LEU A 238 22.96 4.86 2.35
C LEU A 238 23.92 6.00 1.99
N ARG A 239 24.58 5.92 0.83
CA ARG A 239 25.48 6.98 0.31
C ARG A 239 24.73 8.30 0.19
N GLN A 240 23.55 8.31 -0.44
CA GLN A 240 22.73 9.50 -0.61
C GLN A 240 22.24 10.06 0.73
N THR A 241 21.92 9.19 1.70
CA THR A 241 21.54 9.63 3.05
C THR A 241 22.69 10.33 3.77
N ARG A 242 23.90 9.78 3.68
CA ARG A 242 25.11 10.40 4.25
C ARG A 242 25.38 11.77 3.62
N ILE A 243 25.37 11.85 2.29
CA ILE A 243 25.58 13.10 1.56
C ILE A 243 24.53 14.15 1.96
N ALA A 244 23.25 13.79 1.93
CA ALA A 244 22.18 14.74 2.29
C ALA A 244 22.27 15.22 3.75
N THR A 245 22.73 14.36 4.66
CA THR A 245 22.94 14.75 6.07
C THR A 245 24.06 15.79 6.20
N LEU A 246 25.15 15.65 5.44
CA LEU A 246 26.26 16.60 5.46
C LEU A 246 25.90 17.96 4.85
N LEU A 247 24.97 17.97 3.88
CA LEU A 247 24.57 19.17 3.16
C LEU A 247 23.42 19.95 3.84
N THR A 248 22.69 19.35 4.78
CA THR A 248 21.54 20.03 5.42
C THR A 248 21.98 20.89 6.60
N LEU A 249 21.52 22.15 6.62
CA LEU A 249 21.67 23.06 7.76
C LEU A 249 20.71 22.74 8.92
N ASP A 250 19.68 21.94 8.67
CA ASP A 250 18.73 21.50 9.70
C ASP A 250 19.34 20.42 10.61
N ARG A 251 19.86 20.84 11.77
CA ARG A 251 20.49 19.95 12.77
C ARG A 251 19.56 18.84 13.27
N ARG A 252 18.24 19.00 13.20
CA ARG A 252 17.28 17.94 13.59
C ARG A 252 17.41 16.70 12.70
N LYS A 253 17.89 16.88 11.46
CA LYS A 253 18.09 15.78 10.49
C LYS A 253 19.38 14.99 10.72
N TRP A 254 20.25 15.40 11.65
CA TRP A 254 21.54 14.75 11.90
C TRP A 254 21.43 13.57 12.89
N GLY A 255 20.33 13.49 13.65
CA GLY A 255 20.06 12.41 14.59
C GLY A 255 20.07 11.02 13.95
N ARG A 256 20.38 9.99 14.75
CA ARG A 256 20.39 8.58 14.28
C ARG A 256 19.04 8.19 13.67
N GLU A 257 17.94 8.52 14.34
CA GLU A 257 16.59 8.19 13.91
C GLU A 257 16.17 8.97 12.65
N ALA A 258 16.48 10.27 12.59
CA ALA A 258 16.23 11.07 11.40
C ALA A 258 16.98 10.54 10.16
N ARG A 259 18.23 10.10 10.33
CA ARG A 259 19.01 9.46 9.25
C ARG A 259 18.42 8.11 8.84
N LYS A 260 17.98 7.29 9.80
CA LYS A 260 17.35 5.99 9.54
C LYS A 260 16.04 6.15 8.78
N LEU A 261 15.17 7.08 9.20
CA LEU A 261 13.94 7.43 8.48
C LEU A 261 14.27 7.89 7.05
N ALA A 262 15.25 8.79 6.89
CA ALA A 262 15.64 9.27 5.57
C ALA A 262 16.21 8.16 4.66
N PHE A 263 16.86 7.14 5.25
CA PHE A 263 17.31 5.96 4.52
C PHE A 263 16.11 5.09 4.09
N PHE A 264 15.18 4.78 4.99
CA PHE A 264 13.96 4.03 4.69
C PHE A 264 13.11 4.71 3.62
N ASN A 265 12.89 6.02 3.74
CA ASN A 265 12.15 6.79 2.73
C ASN A 265 12.83 6.73 1.37
N ARG A 266 14.18 6.72 1.28
CA ARG A 266 14.88 6.58 0.00
C ARG A 266 14.73 5.19 -0.60
N LEU A 267 14.77 4.13 0.21
CA LEU A 267 14.52 2.77 -0.27
C LEU A 267 13.11 2.65 -0.85
N ALA A 268 12.10 3.01 -0.05
CA ALA A 268 10.70 2.93 -0.47
C ALA A 268 10.43 3.82 -1.69
N ALA A 269 10.92 5.05 -1.72
CA ALA A 269 10.74 5.95 -2.86
C ALA A 269 11.38 5.40 -4.15
N ARG A 270 12.56 4.77 -4.08
CA ARG A 270 13.22 4.18 -5.25
C ARG A 270 12.47 2.95 -5.78
N ARG A 271 12.02 2.05 -4.89
CA ARG A 271 11.19 0.90 -5.25
C ARG A 271 9.88 1.35 -5.89
N MET A 272 9.20 2.30 -5.24
CA MET A 272 7.98 2.91 -5.77
C MET A 272 8.21 3.56 -7.13
N GLN A 273 9.29 4.34 -7.30
CA GLN A 273 9.61 5.00 -8.57
C GLN A 273 9.87 3.99 -9.69
N ALA A 274 10.61 2.91 -9.43
CA ALA A 274 10.83 1.85 -10.42
C ALA A 274 9.51 1.22 -10.90
N GLY A 275 8.57 0.96 -9.97
CA GLY A 275 7.23 0.49 -10.32
C GLY A 275 6.42 1.52 -11.10
N LEU A 276 6.45 2.80 -10.70
CA LEU A 276 5.78 3.88 -11.44
C LEU A 276 6.33 4.03 -12.86
N ASP A 277 7.64 3.92 -13.07
CA ASP A 277 8.27 4.03 -14.39
C ASP A 277 7.89 2.86 -15.31
N GLN A 278 7.76 1.65 -14.74
CA GLN A 278 7.24 0.48 -15.45
C GLN A 278 5.78 0.72 -15.90
N LEU A 279 4.91 1.16 -14.99
CA LEU A 279 3.50 1.41 -15.29
C LEU A 279 3.31 2.57 -16.28
N ALA A 280 4.08 3.65 -16.13
CA ALA A 280 4.00 4.83 -16.98
C ALA A 280 4.30 4.52 -18.46
N GLY A 281 5.08 3.47 -18.72
CA GLY A 281 5.39 2.99 -20.07
C GLY A 281 4.19 2.42 -20.85
N ALA A 282 3.10 2.04 -20.17
CA ALA A 282 1.98 1.35 -20.80
C ALA A 282 0.82 2.28 -21.13
N ARG A 283 0.17 2.11 -22.28
CA ARG A 283 -1.12 2.75 -22.60
C ARG A 283 -2.27 2.13 -21.80
N PHE A 284 -2.25 0.80 -21.64
CA PHE A 284 -3.18 0.04 -20.82
C PHE A 284 -2.46 -0.96 -19.93
N VAL A 285 -3.01 -1.24 -18.74
CA VAL A 285 -2.49 -2.26 -17.83
C VAL A 285 -3.55 -3.33 -17.56
N ILE A 286 -3.15 -4.60 -17.55
CA ILE A 286 -3.95 -5.70 -16.99
C ILE A 286 -3.18 -6.25 -15.80
N THR A 287 -3.84 -6.41 -14.65
CA THR A 287 -3.17 -6.83 -13.42
C THR A 287 -4.00 -7.70 -12.51
N ASP A 288 -3.35 -8.55 -11.72
CA ASP A 288 -3.90 -9.27 -10.56
C ASP A 288 -3.23 -8.82 -9.24
N ARG A 289 -2.53 -7.66 -9.26
CA ARG A 289 -1.91 -7.03 -8.09
C ARG A 289 -2.71 -5.80 -7.64
N LEU A 290 -3.13 -5.82 -6.38
CA LEU A 290 -3.87 -4.70 -5.76
C LEU A 290 -3.13 -3.35 -5.92
N HIS A 291 -1.83 -3.32 -5.66
CA HIS A 291 -1.09 -2.06 -5.75
C HIS A 291 -0.79 -1.62 -7.18
N VAL A 292 -0.84 -2.50 -8.18
CA VAL A 292 -0.84 -2.05 -9.57
C VAL A 292 -2.16 -1.33 -9.86
N HIS A 293 -3.30 -1.89 -9.44
CA HIS A 293 -4.60 -1.20 -9.56
C HIS A 293 -4.60 0.17 -8.87
N ILE A 294 -4.09 0.25 -7.63
CA ILE A 294 -4.01 1.52 -6.89
C ILE A 294 -3.09 2.51 -7.61
N LEU A 295 -1.83 2.14 -7.91
CA LEU A 295 -0.87 3.04 -8.54
C LEU A 295 -1.29 3.46 -9.95
N SER A 296 -1.90 2.57 -10.73
CA SER A 296 -2.50 2.92 -12.03
C SER A 296 -3.64 3.92 -11.87
N THR A 297 -4.47 3.80 -10.82
CA THR A 297 -5.49 4.80 -10.50
C THR A 297 -4.87 6.15 -10.13
N LEU A 298 -3.80 6.16 -9.31
CA LEU A 298 -3.09 7.40 -8.94
C LEU A 298 -2.46 8.11 -10.14
N LEU A 299 -1.97 7.34 -11.12
CA LEU A 299 -1.38 7.85 -12.36
C LEU A 299 -2.41 8.21 -13.45
N GLY A 300 -3.70 7.91 -13.25
CA GLY A 300 -4.72 8.05 -14.28
C GLY A 300 -4.51 7.11 -15.49
N LEU A 301 -3.89 5.94 -15.26
CA LEU A 301 -3.67 4.92 -16.29
C LEU A 301 -4.93 4.09 -16.51
N PRO A 302 -5.44 3.98 -17.74
CA PRO A 302 -6.46 2.99 -18.06
C PRO A 302 -5.97 1.56 -17.75
N HIS A 303 -6.78 0.77 -17.06
CA HIS A 303 -6.42 -0.59 -16.68
C HIS A 303 -7.64 -1.48 -16.40
N ALA A 304 -7.44 -2.78 -16.55
CA ALA A 304 -8.34 -3.81 -16.04
C ALA A 304 -7.67 -4.56 -14.89
N PHE A 305 -8.44 -4.94 -13.88
CA PHE A 305 -7.94 -5.76 -12.78
C PHE A 305 -8.71 -7.07 -12.66
N LEU A 306 -7.94 -8.13 -12.54
CA LEU A 306 -8.38 -9.50 -12.35
C LEU A 306 -8.31 -9.84 -10.87
N ASP A 307 -9.20 -10.70 -10.40
CA ASP A 307 -9.15 -11.10 -9.01
C ASP A 307 -8.11 -12.19 -8.75
N ASN A 308 -7.42 -12.11 -7.62
CA ASN A 308 -6.42 -13.12 -7.23
C ASN A 308 -7.07 -14.28 -6.47
N SER A 309 -6.28 -15.31 -6.09
CA SER A 309 -6.77 -16.52 -5.37
C SER A 309 -7.64 -16.22 -4.15
N TYR A 310 -7.46 -15.08 -3.50
CA TYR A 310 -8.18 -14.70 -2.29
C TYR A 310 -9.21 -13.59 -2.49
N GLY A 311 -9.46 -13.14 -3.71
CA GLY A 311 -10.44 -12.10 -3.95
C GLY A 311 -9.98 -10.68 -3.59
N LYS A 312 -8.67 -10.45 -3.38
CA LYS A 312 -8.19 -9.26 -2.67
C LYS A 312 -8.51 -7.95 -3.39
N ILE A 313 -8.46 -7.94 -4.72
CA ILE A 313 -8.62 -6.68 -5.47
C ILE A 313 -10.09 -6.27 -5.50
N ARG A 314 -10.99 -7.22 -5.78
CA ARG A 314 -12.43 -6.94 -5.77
C ARG A 314 -12.91 -6.57 -4.38
N ARG A 315 -12.50 -7.31 -3.34
CA ARG A 315 -12.86 -6.98 -1.95
C ARG A 315 -12.48 -5.54 -1.57
N PHE A 316 -11.29 -5.09 -1.96
CA PHE A 316 -10.87 -3.70 -1.75
C PHE A 316 -11.70 -2.73 -2.62
N SER A 317 -11.84 -3.05 -3.91
CA SER A 317 -12.52 -2.20 -4.88
C SER A 317 -13.99 -1.98 -4.56
N ASP A 318 -14.72 -3.03 -4.20
CA ASP A 318 -16.12 -2.99 -3.82
C ASP A 318 -16.31 -2.23 -2.49
N CYS A 319 -15.42 -2.48 -1.52
CA CYS A 319 -15.47 -1.82 -0.21
C CYS A 319 -15.28 -0.30 -0.31
N PHE A 320 -14.49 0.17 -1.28
CA PHE A 320 -14.12 1.58 -1.41
C PHE A 320 -14.52 2.22 -2.74
N GLY A 321 -15.28 1.54 -3.59
CA GLY A 321 -15.75 2.03 -4.90
C GLY A 321 -14.63 2.54 -5.81
N THR A 322 -13.58 1.77 -6.03
CA THR A 322 -12.35 2.25 -6.71
C THR A 322 -12.39 2.15 -8.24
N THR A 323 -13.47 1.66 -8.83
CA THR A 323 -13.71 1.66 -10.27
C THR A 323 -13.94 3.08 -10.78
N TRP A 324 -13.41 3.42 -11.95
CA TRP A 324 -13.62 4.71 -12.60
C TRP A 324 -13.64 4.50 -14.13
N GLU A 325 -13.88 5.55 -14.91
CA GLU A 325 -14.03 5.45 -16.38
C GLU A 325 -12.95 4.59 -17.08
N GLY A 326 -11.70 4.66 -16.60
CA GLY A 326 -10.57 3.89 -17.10
C GLY A 326 -10.15 2.72 -16.21
N ALA A 327 -10.88 2.34 -15.17
CA ALA A 327 -10.58 1.17 -14.34
C ALA A 327 -11.80 0.27 -14.14
N SER A 328 -11.72 -0.93 -14.70
CA SER A 328 -12.79 -1.92 -14.64
C SER A 328 -12.32 -3.27 -14.10
N PRO A 329 -13.14 -3.96 -13.29
CA PRO A 329 -12.90 -5.36 -12.99
C PRO A 329 -13.06 -6.20 -14.26
N ALA A 330 -12.34 -7.31 -14.35
CA ALA A 330 -12.56 -8.35 -15.34
C ALA A 330 -12.66 -9.72 -14.66
N ASP A 331 -13.58 -10.57 -15.11
CA ASP A 331 -13.79 -11.93 -14.61
C ASP A 331 -12.72 -12.90 -15.16
N GLY A 332 -12.08 -12.54 -16.28
CA GLY A 332 -11.03 -13.34 -16.89
C GLY A 332 -10.16 -12.57 -17.89
N MET A 333 -9.09 -13.22 -18.35
CA MET A 333 -8.12 -12.61 -19.26
C MET A 333 -8.74 -12.20 -20.61
N GLU A 334 -9.70 -12.99 -21.12
CA GLU A 334 -10.38 -12.66 -22.38
C GLU A 334 -11.13 -11.33 -22.30
N GLU A 335 -11.90 -11.12 -21.23
CA GLU A 335 -12.61 -9.87 -20.96
C GLU A 335 -11.64 -8.71 -20.77
N ALA A 336 -10.57 -8.92 -19.98
CA ALA A 336 -9.54 -7.89 -19.75
C ALA A 336 -8.86 -7.46 -21.06
N LEU A 337 -8.57 -8.41 -21.96
CA LEU A 337 -8.04 -8.13 -23.30
C LEU A 337 -9.09 -7.43 -24.19
N GLY A 338 -10.37 -7.76 -24.03
CA GLY A 338 -11.48 -7.05 -24.68
C GLY A 338 -11.52 -5.58 -24.32
N LEU A 339 -11.36 -5.25 -23.03
CA LEU A 339 -11.28 -3.86 -22.55
C LEU A 339 -10.06 -3.12 -23.12
N ALA A 340 -8.88 -3.77 -23.14
CA ALA A 340 -7.67 -3.16 -23.69
C ALA A 340 -7.81 -2.77 -25.18
N ARG A 341 -8.57 -3.55 -25.97
CA ARG A 341 -8.82 -3.29 -27.40
C ARG A 341 -9.75 -2.11 -27.68
N GLN A 342 -10.51 -1.66 -26.69
CA GLN A 342 -11.41 -0.52 -26.84
C GLN A 342 -10.66 0.82 -26.85
N LEU A 343 -9.40 0.83 -26.40
CA LEU A 343 -8.58 2.02 -26.49
C LEU A 343 -8.17 2.31 -27.94
N PRO A 344 -8.14 3.59 -28.35
CA PRO A 344 -7.65 3.96 -29.67
C PRO A 344 -6.22 3.46 -29.85
N ALA A 345 -5.98 2.80 -30.99
CA ALA A 345 -4.66 2.34 -31.41
C ALA A 345 -3.68 3.53 -31.48
N ARG A 346 -2.37 3.24 -31.50
CA ARG A 346 -1.37 4.26 -31.81
C ARG A 346 -1.74 4.93 -33.13
N GLU A 347 -1.82 6.26 -33.13
CA GLU A 347 -1.64 6.99 -34.37
C GLU A 347 -0.20 6.71 -34.80
N THR A 348 -0.05 5.82 -35.77
CA THR A 348 1.22 5.64 -36.46
C THR A 348 1.50 6.97 -37.14
N MET A 349 2.33 7.82 -36.54
CA MET A 349 2.99 8.88 -37.30
C MET A 349 3.85 8.18 -38.34
N ALA A 350 3.28 8.00 -39.52
CA ALA A 350 4.03 7.66 -40.72
C ALA A 350 5.05 8.78 -40.90
N ILE A 351 6.34 8.43 -40.76
CA ILE A 351 7.46 9.28 -41.15
C ILE A 351 7.64 9.15 -42.66
#